data_AF-A0A212JDH6-F1
#
_entry.id   AF-A0A212JDH6-F1
#
_cell.length_a   1.000
_cell.length_b   1.000
_cell.length_c   1.000
_cell.angle_alpha   90.00
_cell.angle_beta   90.00
_cell.angle_gamma   90.00
#
_symmetry.space_group_name_H-M   'P 1'
#
loop_
_entity.id
_entity.type
_entity.pdbx_description
1 polymer ?
#
loop_
_entity_poly.entity_id
_entity_poly.type
_entity_poly.pdbx_seq_one_letter_code
_entity_poly.pdbx_strand_id
1 'polypeptide(L)'
;MAFSIGLFMLSCDGDENPPTSTIEGHWIYTATKVDISVKDPALKAKVEEYIKQNVISEHTSYEFKNDKTYYYYLNFADPLKGKYKMQDKDYATLDDSRGLKKVICEDPLIYVQSDLKSQIAKDLKISESKIIEATITEVFEKGLKPSN
;
A
#
# COMPACT_ATOMS: atom_id res chain seq x y z
N MET A 1 -36.12 -0.98 49.62
CA MET A 1 -35.70 -1.89 48.54
C MET A 1 -34.49 -1.27 47.87
N ALA A 2 -33.31 -1.83 48.11
CA ALA A 2 -32.08 -1.40 47.47
C ALA A 2 -31.94 -2.18 46.16
N PHE A 3 -31.97 -1.48 45.02
CA PHE A 3 -31.61 -2.05 43.73
C PHE A 3 -30.11 -1.83 43.53
N SER A 4 -29.32 -2.87 43.81
CA SER A 4 -27.93 -2.96 43.37
C SER A 4 -27.91 -3.06 41.85
N ILE A 5 -27.51 -1.99 41.18
CA ILE A 5 -27.18 -2.01 39.75
C ILE A 5 -25.74 -2.53 39.67
N GLY A 6 -25.60 -3.79 39.30
CA GLY A 6 -24.31 -4.41 39.03
C GLY A 6 -23.60 -3.69 37.90
N LEU A 7 -22.34 -3.33 38.14
CA LEU A 7 -21.38 -2.93 37.13
C LEU A 7 -21.31 -4.02 36.05
N PHE A 8 -21.74 -3.70 34.83
CA PHE A 8 -21.24 -4.37 33.64
C PHE A 8 -19.77 -3.98 33.47
N MET A 9 -18.87 -4.86 33.85
CA MET A 9 -17.49 -4.83 33.36
C MET A 9 -17.52 -5.18 31.88
N LEU A 10 -17.63 -4.17 31.01
CA LEU A 10 -17.25 -4.31 29.61
C LEU A 10 -15.73 -4.42 29.59
N SER A 11 -15.30 -5.63 29.24
CA SER A 11 -13.92 -6.05 29.01
C SER A 11 -13.10 -4.95 28.33
N CYS A 12 -11.92 -4.68 28.87
CA CYS A 12 -10.85 -3.99 28.16
C CYS A 12 -10.59 -4.75 26.85
N ASP A 13 -10.98 -4.17 25.72
CA ASP A 13 -10.39 -4.54 24.43
C ASP A 13 -8.90 -4.24 24.56
N GLY A 14 -8.10 -5.31 24.59
CA GLY A 14 -6.65 -5.23 24.55
C GLY A 14 -6.24 -4.57 23.24
N ASP A 15 -5.93 -3.29 23.31
CA ASP A 15 -5.42 -2.46 22.22
C ASP A 15 -3.95 -2.83 21.92
N GLU A 16 -3.71 -4.12 21.63
CA GLU A 16 -2.43 -4.63 21.15
C GLU A 16 -2.26 -4.14 19.72
N ASN A 17 -1.79 -2.91 19.59
CA ASN A 17 -1.37 -2.36 18.32
C ASN A 17 -0.25 -3.25 17.76
N PRO A 18 -0.38 -3.79 16.52
CA PRO A 18 0.64 -4.66 15.96
C PRO A 18 1.99 -3.94 15.90
N PRO A 19 3.10 -4.64 16.15
CA PRO A 19 4.43 -4.03 16.14
C PRO A 19 4.76 -3.49 14.74
N THR A 20 5.41 -2.32 14.68
CA THR A 20 5.82 -1.66 13.43
C THR A 20 7.24 -2.04 13.00
N SER A 21 7.97 -2.82 13.80
CA SER A 21 9.40 -3.11 13.59
C SER A 21 9.71 -3.82 12.27
N THR A 22 8.72 -4.51 11.69
CA THR A 22 8.85 -5.22 10.42
C THR A 22 8.91 -4.26 9.23
N ILE A 23 8.09 -3.21 9.24
CA ILE A 23 8.01 -2.21 8.17
C ILE A 23 8.87 -0.96 8.41
N GLU A 24 9.28 -0.69 9.65
CA GLU A 24 10.09 0.50 9.97
C GLU A 24 11.42 0.51 9.19
N GLY A 25 11.75 1.68 8.64
CA GLY A 25 12.98 1.94 7.91
C GLY A 25 12.77 2.59 6.55
N HIS A 26 13.87 2.67 5.79
CA HIS A 26 13.87 3.15 4.42
C HIS A 26 13.80 1.97 3.46
N TRP A 27 13.01 2.11 2.40
CA TRP A 27 12.76 1.08 1.40
C TRP A 27 12.94 1.67 0.02
N ILE A 28 13.86 1.10 -0.75
CA ILE A 28 14.29 1.61 -2.04
C ILE A 28 13.66 0.75 -3.12
N TYR A 29 13.06 1.39 -4.12
CA TYR A 29 12.42 0.69 -5.24
C TYR A 29 13.41 -0.24 -5.96
N THR A 30 12.94 -1.45 -6.29
CA THR A 30 13.74 -2.43 -7.04
C THR A 30 13.04 -2.88 -8.32
N ALA A 31 11.74 -3.13 -8.27
CA ALA A 31 11.01 -3.67 -9.41
C ALA A 31 9.51 -3.35 -9.34
N THR A 32 8.85 -3.44 -10.49
CA THR A 32 7.38 -3.45 -10.59
C THR A 32 6.93 -4.73 -11.27
N LYS A 33 5.96 -5.42 -10.67
CA LYS A 33 5.19 -6.49 -11.29
C LYS A 33 3.79 -5.98 -11.61
N VAL A 34 3.29 -6.34 -12.79
CA VAL A 34 1.99 -5.89 -13.29
C VAL A 34 1.14 -7.11 -13.62
N ASP A 35 -0.01 -7.23 -12.98
CA ASP A 35 -0.98 -8.29 -13.19
C ASP A 35 -2.24 -7.70 -13.85
N ILE A 36 -2.44 -8.00 -15.14
CA ILE A 36 -3.55 -7.47 -15.95
C ILE A 36 -4.36 -8.63 -16.55
N SER A 37 -5.65 -8.59 -16.29
CA SER A 37 -6.65 -9.46 -16.90
C SER A 37 -7.83 -8.63 -17.39
N VAL A 38 -8.22 -8.82 -18.64
CA VAL A 38 -9.32 -8.07 -19.28
C VAL A 38 -10.17 -9.03 -20.11
N LYS A 39 -11.40 -8.62 -20.42
CA LYS A 39 -12.31 -9.43 -21.24
C LYS A 39 -11.97 -9.47 -22.73
N ASP A 40 -11.24 -8.47 -23.24
CA ASP A 40 -10.91 -8.30 -24.66
C ASP A 40 -9.40 -8.13 -24.86
N PRO A 41 -8.72 -8.97 -25.66
CA PRO A 41 -7.30 -8.82 -25.96
C PRO A 41 -6.89 -7.44 -26.48
N ALA A 42 -7.72 -6.77 -27.29
CA ALA A 42 -7.42 -5.44 -27.80
C ALA A 42 -7.43 -4.37 -26.70
N LEU A 43 -8.18 -4.62 -25.62
CA LEU A 43 -8.17 -3.77 -24.43
C LEU A 43 -6.91 -4.00 -23.59
N LYS A 44 -6.35 -5.22 -23.58
CA LYS A 44 -5.17 -5.57 -22.77
C LYS A 44 -3.99 -4.67 -23.10
N ALA A 45 -3.68 -4.54 -24.39
CA ALA A 45 -2.59 -3.70 -24.87
C ALA A 45 -2.77 -2.22 -24.47
N LYS A 46 -4.00 -1.70 -24.51
CA LYS A 46 -4.29 -0.31 -24.09
C LYS A 46 -4.07 -0.10 -22.59
N VAL A 47 -4.44 -1.08 -21.77
CA VAL A 47 -4.26 -1.05 -20.32
C VAL A 47 -2.78 -1.14 -19.95
N GLU A 48 -2.03 -2.04 -20.61
CA GLU A 48 -0.58 -2.18 -20.45
C GLU A 48 0.16 -0.90 -20.82
N GLU A 49 -0.16 -0.29 -21.97
CA GLU A 49 0.42 0.98 -22.41
C GLU A 49 0.13 2.11 -21.42
N TYR A 50 -1.12 2.21 -20.92
CA TYR A 50 -1.49 3.21 -19.93
C TYR A 50 -0.65 3.07 -18.65
N ILE A 51 -0.50 1.86 -18.11
CA ILE A 51 0.26 1.61 -16.87
C ILE A 51 1.73 1.98 -17.08
N LYS A 52 2.32 1.58 -18.21
CA LYS A 52 3.71 1.88 -18.53
C LYS A 52 3.99 3.39 -18.62
N GLN A 53 3.06 4.16 -19.19
CA GLN A 53 3.24 5.59 -19.42
C GLN A 53 2.92 6.46 -18.20
N ASN A 54 1.98 6.03 -17.34
CA ASN A 54 1.38 6.92 -16.33
C ASN A 54 1.62 6.48 -14.88
N VAL A 55 2.07 5.25 -14.65
CA VAL A 55 2.04 4.66 -13.31
C VAL A 55 3.42 4.22 -12.83
N ILE A 56 4.20 3.54 -13.67
CA ILE A 56 5.51 3.00 -13.27
C ILE A 56 6.49 4.16 -13.04
N SER A 57 7.13 4.19 -11.87
CA SER A 57 8.20 5.16 -11.57
C SER A 57 9.39 4.49 -10.90
N GLU A 58 10.54 4.58 -11.55
CA GLU A 58 11.78 3.89 -11.15
C GLU A 58 12.56 4.59 -10.02
N HIS A 59 12.23 5.85 -9.70
CA HIS A 59 12.93 6.64 -8.69
C HIS A 59 12.02 6.92 -7.49
N THR A 60 11.56 5.83 -6.86
CA THR A 60 10.65 5.89 -5.72
C THR A 60 11.24 5.24 -4.48
N SER A 61 10.87 5.75 -3.32
CA SER A 61 11.22 5.13 -2.04
C SER A 61 10.18 5.44 -0.97
N TYR A 62 10.16 4.60 0.06
CA TYR A 62 9.36 4.81 1.25
C TYR A 62 10.24 4.94 2.48
N GLU A 63 9.78 5.74 3.44
CA GLU A 63 10.33 5.77 4.79
C GLU A 63 9.18 5.62 5.78
N PHE A 64 9.18 4.51 6.52
CA PHE A 64 8.19 4.23 7.55
C PHE A 64 8.76 4.51 8.92
N LYS A 65 8.00 5.26 9.72
CA LYS A 65 8.33 5.64 11.10
C LYS A 65 7.50 4.82 12.09
N ASN A 66 8.04 4.60 13.27
CA ASN A 66 7.35 3.93 14.38
C ASN A 66 6.07 4.65 14.85
N ASP A 67 5.94 5.95 14.59
CA ASP A 67 4.76 6.78 14.92
C ASP A 67 3.58 6.62 13.92
N LYS A 68 3.65 5.57 13.07
CA LYS A 68 2.69 5.25 12.02
C LYS A 68 2.59 6.29 10.89
N THR A 69 3.60 7.16 10.77
CA THR A 69 3.78 8.05 9.63
C THR A 69 4.63 7.35 8.56
N TYR A 70 4.33 7.60 7.29
CA TYR A 70 5.26 7.29 6.22
C TYR A 70 5.49 8.50 5.30
N TYR A 71 6.63 8.47 4.62
CA TYR A 71 7.00 9.40 3.57
C TYR A 71 7.21 8.62 2.29
N TYR A 72 6.58 9.07 1.21
CA TYR A 72 6.81 8.54 -0.14
C TYR A 72 7.56 9.58 -0.94
N TYR A 73 8.75 9.20 -1.41
CA TYR A 73 9.62 10.04 -2.22
C TYR A 73 9.49 9.63 -3.69
N LEU A 74 9.40 10.62 -4.56
CA LEU A 74 9.31 10.44 -6.02
C LEU A 74 10.23 11.45 -6.69
N ASN A 75 11.18 10.99 -7.50
CA ASN A 75 12.08 11.83 -8.32
C ASN A 75 12.76 12.98 -7.54
N PHE A 76 13.16 12.74 -6.27
CA PHE A 76 13.82 13.74 -5.41
C PHE A 76 12.97 14.99 -5.07
N ALA A 77 11.67 14.96 -5.31
CA ALA A 77 10.74 16.00 -4.88
C ALA A 77 10.44 15.90 -3.37
N ASP A 78 9.76 16.92 -2.83
CA ASP A 78 9.24 16.89 -1.47
C ASP A 78 8.36 15.65 -1.26
N PRO A 79 8.56 14.88 -0.17
CA PRO A 79 7.85 13.64 0.02
C PRO A 79 6.36 13.86 0.29
N LEU A 80 5.54 12.97 -0.26
CA LEU A 80 4.16 12.83 0.15
C LEU A 80 4.13 12.19 1.55
N LYS A 81 3.58 12.90 2.52
CA LYS A 81 3.38 12.40 3.88
C LYS A 81 2.03 11.69 4.00
N GLY A 82 2.03 10.49 4.57
CA GLY A 82 0.81 9.72 4.83
C GLY A 82 0.82 9.03 6.20
N LYS A 83 -0.31 8.38 6.51
CA LYS A 83 -0.44 7.51 7.69
C LYS A 83 -0.65 6.07 7.23
N TYR A 84 -0.04 5.13 7.94
CA TYR A 84 -0.28 3.71 7.70
C TYR A 84 -0.89 3.05 8.93
N LYS A 85 -1.59 1.95 8.68
CA LYS A 85 -2.16 1.09 9.72
C LYS A 85 -1.63 -0.33 9.53
N MET A 86 -0.96 -0.86 10.55
CA MET A 86 -0.67 -2.30 10.61
C MET A 86 -1.98 -3.05 10.83
N GLN A 87 -2.25 -4.06 10.00
CA GLN A 87 -3.37 -4.99 10.17
C GLN A 87 -2.92 -6.20 10.99
N ASP A 88 -1.66 -6.60 10.86
CA ASP A 88 -0.96 -7.57 11.68
C ASP A 88 0.56 -7.33 11.60
N LYS A 89 1.40 -8.32 11.92
CA LYS A 89 2.87 -8.18 11.88
C LYS A 89 3.48 -8.07 10.46
N ASP A 90 2.81 -8.60 9.44
CA ASP A 90 3.34 -8.71 8.08
C ASP A 90 2.54 -7.86 7.09
N TYR A 91 1.35 -7.38 7.46
CA TYR A 91 0.47 -6.63 6.56
C TYR A 91 0.16 -5.22 7.09
N ALA A 92 0.31 -4.22 6.22
CA ALA A 92 -0.08 -2.85 6.48
C ALA A 92 -0.97 -2.29 5.36
N THR A 93 -1.64 -1.18 5.67
CA THR A 93 -2.44 -0.42 4.71
C THR A 93 -1.98 1.02 4.69
N LEU A 94 -1.76 1.57 3.50
CA LEU A 94 -1.45 2.99 3.29
C LEU A 94 -2.72 3.67 2.78
N ASP A 95 -3.06 4.81 3.37
CA ASP A 95 -4.15 5.64 2.91
C ASP A 95 -3.62 7.06 2.67
N ASP A 96 -3.48 7.42 1.39
CA ASP A 96 -3.06 8.75 0.96
C ASP A 96 -3.88 9.22 -0.25
N SER A 97 -3.57 10.43 -0.74
CA SER A 97 -4.23 11.04 -1.89
C SER A 97 -4.12 10.24 -3.20
N ARG A 98 -3.24 9.23 -3.25
CA ARG A 98 -3.07 8.32 -4.39
C ARG A 98 -3.89 7.03 -4.21
N GLY A 99 -4.75 6.96 -3.19
CA GLY A 99 -5.64 5.84 -2.92
C GLY A 99 -5.06 4.79 -1.96
N LEU A 100 -5.93 3.85 -1.59
CA LEU A 100 -5.64 2.77 -0.66
C LEU A 100 -4.63 1.78 -1.24
N LYS A 101 -3.57 1.47 -0.50
CA LYS A 101 -2.56 0.47 -0.88
C LYS A 101 -2.38 -0.57 0.21
N LYS A 102 -2.09 -1.79 -0.19
CA LYS A 102 -1.71 -2.86 0.73
C LYS A 102 -0.20 -2.99 0.72
N VAL A 103 0.40 -3.22 1.89
CA VAL A 103 1.83 -3.50 2.01
C VAL A 103 2.00 -4.87 2.65
N ILE A 104 2.79 -5.72 2.01
CA ILE A 104 3.21 -7.02 2.52
C ILE A 104 4.67 -6.88 2.92
N CYS A 105 5.02 -7.27 4.14
CA CYS A 105 6.34 -7.12 4.73
C CYS A 105 7.01 -8.50 4.84
N GLU A 106 8.08 -8.70 4.07
CA GLU A 106 8.87 -9.93 4.05
C GLU A 106 10.36 -9.57 4.08
N ASP A 107 10.93 -9.32 5.27
CA ASP A 107 12.33 -8.87 5.42
C ASP A 107 13.30 -9.72 4.57
N PRO A 108 14.10 -9.11 3.65
CA PRO A 108 14.44 -7.68 3.55
C PRO A 108 13.60 -6.86 2.55
N LEU A 109 12.42 -7.33 2.15
CA LEU A 109 11.56 -6.72 1.14
C LEU A 109 10.21 -6.24 1.71
N ILE A 110 9.63 -5.25 1.03
CA ILE A 110 8.20 -4.96 1.09
C ILE A 110 7.61 -4.98 -0.31
N TYR A 111 6.33 -5.32 -0.38
CA TYR A 111 5.53 -5.31 -1.60
C TYR A 111 4.37 -4.35 -1.42
N VAL A 112 4.33 -3.27 -2.20
CA VAL A 112 3.24 -2.30 -2.18
C VAL A 112 2.30 -2.61 -3.35
N GLN A 113 1.07 -3.01 -3.04
CA GLN A 113 0.05 -3.37 -4.00
C GLN A 113 -0.98 -2.25 -4.16
N SER A 114 -1.24 -1.86 -5.40
CA SER A 114 -2.28 -0.90 -5.76
C SER A 114 -3.23 -1.51 -6.81
N ASP A 115 -4.54 -1.42 -6.54
CA ASP A 115 -5.58 -1.76 -7.52
C ASP A 115 -5.87 -0.51 -8.36
N LEU A 116 -5.62 -0.61 -9.67
CA LEU A 116 -5.75 0.49 -10.62
C LEU A 116 -7.03 0.40 -11.46
N LYS A 117 -7.85 -0.63 -11.25
CA LYS A 117 -8.99 -0.95 -12.11
C LYS A 117 -9.93 0.24 -12.30
N SER A 118 -10.37 0.87 -11.22
CA SER A 118 -11.27 2.03 -11.29
C SER A 118 -10.61 3.26 -11.93
N GLN A 119 -9.32 3.48 -11.64
CA GLN A 119 -8.56 4.61 -12.20
C GLN A 119 -8.40 4.46 -13.72
N ILE A 120 -7.97 3.29 -14.18
CA ILE A 120 -7.79 2.99 -15.61
C ILE A 120 -9.12 3.06 -16.35
N ALA A 121 -10.19 2.51 -15.77
CA ALA A 121 -11.52 2.54 -16.38
C ALA A 121 -12.01 3.98 -16.62
N LYS A 122 -11.82 4.84 -15.61
CA LYS A 122 -12.15 6.26 -15.68
C LYS A 122 -11.35 6.98 -16.77
N ASP A 123 -10.02 6.82 -16.77
CA ASP A 123 -9.15 7.58 -17.66
C ASP A 123 -9.26 7.13 -19.12
N LEU A 124 -9.38 5.82 -19.35
CA LEU A 124 -9.59 5.27 -20.69
C LEU A 124 -11.05 5.36 -21.17
N LYS A 125 -11.96 5.89 -20.33
CA LYS A 125 -13.40 6.02 -20.61
C LYS A 125 -14.03 4.70 -21.04
N ILE A 126 -13.72 3.63 -20.32
CA ILE A 126 -14.25 2.29 -20.54
C ILE A 126 -15.03 1.81 -19.31
N SER A 127 -15.93 0.86 -19.52
CA SER A 127 -16.63 0.22 -18.39
C SER A 127 -15.63 -0.57 -17.54
N GLU A 128 -15.61 -0.31 -16.23
CA GLU A 128 -14.76 -1.00 -15.26
C GLU A 128 -14.95 -2.53 -15.31
N SER A 129 -16.17 -2.99 -15.58
CA SER A 129 -16.50 -4.41 -15.75
C SER A 129 -15.79 -5.12 -16.92
N LYS A 130 -15.10 -4.37 -17.80
CA LYS A 130 -14.25 -4.93 -18.87
C LYS A 130 -12.83 -5.27 -18.40
N ILE A 131 -12.42 -4.71 -17.26
CA ILE A 131 -11.16 -5.03 -16.58
C ILE A 131 -11.48 -6.06 -15.50
N ILE A 132 -10.90 -7.24 -15.61
CA ILE A 132 -11.06 -8.30 -14.59
C ILE A 132 -10.12 -7.97 -13.43
N GLU A 133 -8.85 -7.69 -13.75
CA GLU A 133 -7.78 -7.38 -12.81
C GLU A 133 -6.85 -6.32 -13.42
N ALA A 134 -6.40 -5.37 -12.61
CA ALA A 134 -5.34 -4.44 -12.96
C ALA A 134 -4.60 -4.03 -11.67
N THR A 135 -3.73 -4.92 -11.21
CA THR A 135 -2.97 -4.75 -9.97
C THR A 135 -1.51 -4.47 -10.32
N ILE A 136 -0.93 -3.46 -9.67
CA ILE A 136 0.52 -3.27 -9.66
C ILE A 136 1.06 -3.70 -8.30
N THR A 137 2.20 -4.38 -8.32
CA THR A 137 2.99 -4.69 -7.13
C THR A 137 4.36 -4.08 -7.31
N GLU A 138 4.65 -3.02 -6.54
CA GLU A 138 5.96 -2.42 -6.46
C GLU A 138 6.76 -3.13 -5.36
N VAL A 139 7.98 -3.55 -5.68
CA VAL A 139 8.90 -4.23 -4.78
C VAL A 139 9.92 -3.21 -4.30
N PHE A 140 10.16 -3.19 -2.99
CA PHE A 140 11.18 -2.35 -2.39
C PHE A 140 12.06 -3.19 -1.48
N GLU A 141 13.36 -2.90 -1.49
CA GLU A 141 14.34 -3.52 -0.61
C GLU A 141 14.71 -2.55 0.52
N LYS A 142 14.95 -3.11 1.70
CA LYS A 142 15.37 -2.32 2.87
C LYS A 142 16.70 -1.64 2.57
N GLY A 143 16.70 -0.31 2.55
CA GLY A 143 17.92 0.48 2.46
C GLY A 143 18.85 0.19 3.63
N LEU A 144 20.16 0.42 3.43
CA LEU A 144 21.20 0.12 4.41
C LEU A 144 20.76 0.56 5.82
N LYS A 145 20.64 -0.42 6.73
CA LYS A 145 20.55 -0.14 8.17
C LYS A 145 21.78 0.71 8.52
N PRO A 146 21.64 1.82 9.27
CA PRO A 146 22.81 2.52 9.78
C PRO A 146 23.68 1.48 10.50
N SER A 147 24.95 1.42 10.11
CA SER A 147 25.93 0.58 10.77
C SER A 147 25.99 1.03 12.23
N ASN A 148 25.55 0.18 13.15
CA ASN A 148 25.75 0.38 14.58
C ASN A 148 27.26 0.42 14.90
#